data_AF-A0A3M1ZZQ3-F1
#
_entry.id   AF-A0A3M1ZZQ3-F1
#
_cell.length_a   1.000
_cell.length_b   1.000
_cell.length_c   1.000
_cell.angle_alpha   90.00
_cell.angle_beta   90.00
_cell.angle_gamma   90.00
#
_symmetry.space_group_name_H-M   'P 1'
#
loop_
_entity.id
_entity.type
_entity.pdbx_description
1 polymer ?
#
loop_
_entity_poly.entity_id
_entity_poly.type
_entity_poly.pdbx_seq_one_letter_code
_entity_poly.pdbx_strand_id
1 'polypeptide(L)'
;MARSMRSRFALPLAVLSCLVACHDGTRASGERPDGHDGEQTRSAGAQRTPRPRPAGTFEGAPVSLLDEYAGRPPVDPDEAARWQLPYQAKRIVVSLLAAAAEDRIEDLPLLLAPDARWGLPDRRQIESRPVFAGDGGATFFDAFRSAAARFRGRDRAQPGGRSATFVCPPMPPGPEDAVRSGAEPYWCYFVSGDRLDLLVFRLMVERGRAWITYVGLFPTRPSGPVAVARDDAPPPLAPPVIRGPADATPPPARPRPATAPSG
;
A
#
# COMPACT_ATOMS: atom_id res chain seq x y z
N MET A 1 6.29 -36.12 -39.10
CA MET A 1 7.68 -36.21 -38.60
C MET A 1 7.74 -35.45 -37.29
N ALA A 2 8.25 -36.10 -36.25
CA ALA A 2 8.15 -35.71 -34.84
C ALA A 2 9.45 -35.10 -34.30
N ARG A 3 9.34 -34.24 -33.26
CA ARG A 3 10.30 -33.91 -32.18
C ARG A 3 9.68 -32.74 -31.40
N SER A 4 9.05 -32.87 -30.23
CA SER A 4 9.43 -33.46 -28.93
C SER A 4 10.77 -32.94 -28.40
N MET A 5 10.71 -31.85 -27.62
CA MET A 5 11.75 -31.49 -26.66
C MET A 5 11.07 -31.16 -25.33
N ARG A 6 11.11 -32.15 -24.43
CA ARG A 6 10.80 -32.03 -23.01
C ARG A 6 12.03 -31.43 -22.34
N SER A 7 11.90 -30.25 -21.71
CA SER A 7 12.89 -29.78 -20.75
C SER A 7 12.32 -29.93 -19.35
N ARG A 8 12.82 -30.94 -18.63
CA ARG A 8 12.57 -31.19 -17.21
C ARG A 8 13.71 -30.51 -16.45
N PHE A 9 13.42 -29.44 -15.73
CA PHE A 9 14.30 -28.96 -14.67
C PHE A 9 13.65 -29.28 -13.34
N ALA A 10 14.17 -30.33 -12.71
CA ALA A 10 13.97 -30.61 -11.30
C ALA A 10 14.98 -29.76 -10.51
N LEU A 11 14.50 -28.99 -9.53
CA LEU A 11 15.34 -28.36 -8.52
C LEU A 11 15.09 -29.08 -7.18
N PRO A 12 16.15 -29.41 -6.43
CA PRO A 12 16.02 -30.18 -5.20
C PRO A 12 15.47 -29.33 -4.04
N LEU A 13 14.58 -29.95 -3.25
CA LEU A 13 14.28 -29.55 -1.89
C LEU A 13 15.56 -29.50 -1.07
N ALA A 14 15.88 -28.33 -0.51
CA ALA A 14 16.79 -28.22 0.63
C ALA A 14 15.95 -27.90 1.87
N VAL A 15 15.75 -28.94 2.68
CA VAL A 15 15.23 -28.89 4.05
C VAL A 15 16.29 -28.25 4.92
N LEU A 16 15.96 -27.14 5.58
CA LEU A 16 16.78 -26.61 6.67
C LEU A 16 15.95 -26.60 7.95
N SER A 17 16.10 -27.70 8.69
CA SER A 17 15.76 -27.80 10.11
C SER A 17 16.77 -27.00 10.93
N CYS A 18 16.30 -26.01 11.69
CA CYS A 18 17.00 -25.54 12.88
C CYS A 18 16.06 -25.68 14.08
N LEU A 19 16.43 -26.66 14.92
CA LEU A 19 16.17 -26.73 16.35
C LEU A 19 16.71 -25.48 17.08
N VAL A 20 16.23 -25.27 18.31
CA VAL A 20 16.67 -24.38 19.41
C VAL A 20 15.51 -23.45 19.80
N ALA A 21 15.00 -23.39 21.03
CA ALA A 21 15.34 -24.02 22.30
C ALA A 21 14.07 -24.14 23.16
N CYS A 22 14.03 -25.17 24.00
CA CYS A 22 13.09 -25.31 25.09
C CYS A 22 13.30 -24.15 26.08
N HIS A 23 12.25 -23.36 26.32
CA HIS A 23 12.17 -22.53 27.51
C HIS A 23 11.25 -23.24 28.51
N ASP A 24 11.84 -23.93 29.48
CA ASP A 24 11.17 -24.28 30.72
C ASP A 24 10.86 -22.98 31.46
N GLY A 25 9.57 -22.66 31.53
CA GLY A 25 9.00 -21.54 32.26
C GLY A 25 7.97 -22.07 33.23
N THR A 26 8.39 -22.19 34.47
CA THR A 26 7.67 -22.75 35.62
C THR A 26 6.28 -22.16 35.81
N ARG A 27 5.33 -23.08 36.07
CA ARG A 27 3.94 -22.86 36.48
C ARG A 27 3.79 -21.84 37.61
N ALA A 28 2.95 -20.84 37.39
CA ALA A 28 2.08 -20.30 38.42
C ALA A 28 0.63 -20.61 38.02
N SER A 29 0.07 -21.64 38.64
CA SER A 29 -1.36 -21.97 38.55
C SER A 29 -2.15 -20.89 39.27
N GLY A 30 -2.63 -19.90 38.51
CA GLY A 30 -3.69 -19.00 38.94
C GLY A 30 -5.02 -19.57 38.50
N GLU A 31 -5.82 -19.98 39.49
CA GLU A 31 -7.24 -20.35 39.40
C GLU A 31 -7.99 -19.38 38.46
N ARG A 32 -8.45 -19.89 37.31
CA ARG A 32 -9.35 -19.15 36.42
C ARG A 32 -10.78 -19.44 36.87
N PRO A 33 -11.59 -18.41 37.19
CA PRO A 33 -13.01 -18.61 37.43
C PRO A 33 -13.67 -19.10 36.15
N ASP A 34 -14.26 -20.29 36.25
CA ASP A 34 -15.27 -20.79 35.33
C ASP A 34 -16.44 -19.82 35.28
N GLY A 35 -16.99 -19.62 34.08
CA GLY A 35 -18.31 -19.02 33.92
C GLY A 35 -18.28 -17.61 33.34
N HIS A 36 -18.27 -17.55 32.01
CA HIS A 36 -19.47 -17.14 31.29
C HIS A 36 -19.24 -17.42 29.80
N ASP A 37 -19.87 -18.50 29.33
CA ASP A 37 -20.24 -18.70 27.93
C ASP A 37 -21.23 -17.60 27.56
N GLY A 38 -20.72 -16.37 27.43
CA GLY A 38 -21.41 -15.29 26.78
C GLY A 38 -21.50 -15.67 25.32
N GLU A 39 -22.60 -16.34 24.97
CA GLU A 39 -23.08 -16.58 23.63
C GLU A 39 -23.15 -15.23 22.94
N GLN A 40 -22.02 -14.81 22.38
CA GLN A 40 -21.82 -13.54 21.71
C GLN A 40 -22.62 -13.65 20.41
N THR A 41 -23.91 -13.37 20.55
CA THR A 41 -24.91 -13.37 19.51
C THR A 41 -24.37 -12.41 18.48
N ARG A 42 -23.74 -12.95 17.42
CA ARG A 42 -23.35 -12.21 16.23
C ARG A 42 -24.65 -11.62 15.72
N SER A 43 -24.93 -10.36 16.11
CA SER A 43 -26.08 -9.61 15.61
C SER A 43 -26.01 -9.73 14.09
N ALA A 44 -26.96 -10.45 13.52
CA ALA A 44 -27.11 -10.58 12.10
C ALA A 44 -27.18 -9.15 11.56
N GLY A 45 -26.11 -8.75 10.87
CA GLY A 45 -25.90 -7.37 10.46
C GLY A 45 -27.12 -6.90 9.69
N ALA A 46 -27.88 -5.97 10.27
CA ALA A 46 -28.92 -5.27 9.55
C ALA A 46 -28.28 -4.73 8.27
N GLN A 47 -28.81 -5.14 7.11
CA GLN A 47 -28.34 -4.68 5.82
C GLN A 47 -28.43 -3.16 5.81
N ARG A 48 -27.29 -2.48 5.94
CA ARG A 48 -27.24 -1.02 5.82
C ARG A 48 -27.58 -0.69 4.39
N THR A 49 -28.61 0.13 4.19
CA THR A 49 -28.89 0.71 2.88
C THR A 49 -27.66 1.50 2.44
N PRO A 50 -27.03 1.17 1.29
CA PRO A 50 -25.85 1.88 0.82
C PRO A 50 -26.15 3.37 0.70
N ARG A 51 -25.30 4.23 1.27
CA ARG A 51 -25.47 5.68 1.12
C ARG A 51 -25.26 6.08 -0.34
N PRO A 52 -26.03 7.06 -0.84
CA PRO A 52 -25.84 7.56 -2.19
C PRO A 52 -24.40 8.06 -2.38
N ARG A 53 -23.88 7.90 -3.59
CA ARG A 53 -22.59 8.48 -3.97
C ARG A 53 -22.69 10.00 -3.95
N PRO A 54 -21.63 10.73 -3.53
CA PRO A 54 -21.63 12.19 -3.60
C PRO A 54 -21.87 12.65 -5.04
N ALA A 55 -22.69 13.69 -5.21
CA ALA A 55 -23.05 14.17 -6.54
C ALA A 55 -21.90 14.97 -7.20
N GLY A 56 -21.59 14.61 -8.45
CA GLY A 56 -20.71 15.37 -9.33
C GLY A 56 -19.24 15.36 -8.94
N THR A 57 -18.42 15.93 -9.81
CA THR A 57 -17.00 16.18 -9.55
C THR A 57 -16.78 17.67 -9.40
N PHE A 58 -15.77 18.06 -8.62
CA PHE A 58 -15.37 19.48 -8.53
C PHE A 58 -14.80 20.00 -9.86
N GLU A 59 -14.51 19.12 -10.82
CA GLU A 59 -14.09 19.45 -12.18
C GLU A 59 -15.28 19.64 -13.14
N GLY A 60 -16.52 19.60 -12.64
CA GLY A 60 -17.73 19.77 -13.45
C GLY A 60 -18.04 18.58 -14.37
N ALA A 61 -17.34 17.45 -14.20
CA ALA A 61 -17.60 16.22 -14.93
C ALA A 61 -18.78 15.43 -14.30
N PRO A 62 -19.58 14.75 -15.14
CA PRO A 62 -20.75 13.98 -14.69
C PRO A 62 -20.38 12.66 -13.99
N VAL A 63 -19.14 12.18 -14.16
CA VAL A 63 -18.66 10.89 -13.66
C VAL A 63 -17.46 11.14 -12.75
N SER A 64 -17.57 10.73 -11.49
CA SER A 64 -16.49 10.75 -10.51
C SER A 64 -15.62 9.49 -10.58
N LEU A 65 -14.48 9.54 -9.89
CA LEU A 65 -13.61 8.37 -9.73
C LEU A 65 -14.36 7.23 -9.02
N LEU A 66 -15.25 7.54 -8.07
CA LEU A 66 -16.08 6.51 -7.42
C LEU A 66 -17.03 5.84 -8.43
N ASP A 67 -17.58 6.59 -9.37
CA ASP A 67 -18.44 6.03 -10.42
C ASP A 67 -17.69 5.09 -11.37
N GLU A 68 -16.41 5.36 -11.65
CA GLU A 68 -15.55 4.49 -12.46
C GLU A 68 -15.30 3.12 -11.79
N TYR A 69 -15.28 3.08 -10.46
CA TYR A 69 -14.99 1.87 -9.68
C TYR A 69 -16.22 1.19 -9.05
N ALA A 70 -17.41 1.77 -9.22
CA ALA A 70 -18.67 1.17 -8.83
C ALA A 70 -18.92 -0.16 -9.60
N GLY A 71 -19.70 -1.05 -8.97
CA GLY A 71 -20.05 -2.39 -9.47
C GLY A 71 -18.93 -3.42 -9.35
N ARG A 72 -17.78 -3.06 -8.78
CA ARG A 72 -16.68 -4.02 -8.57
C ARG A 72 -16.99 -4.98 -7.42
N PRO A 73 -16.65 -6.28 -7.57
CA PRO A 73 -16.91 -7.26 -6.53
C PRO A 73 -16.17 -6.91 -5.23
N PRO A 74 -16.70 -7.37 -4.08
CA PRO A 74 -15.98 -7.30 -2.83
C PRO A 74 -14.65 -8.04 -2.91
N VAL A 75 -13.74 -7.64 -2.04
CA VAL A 75 -12.43 -8.25 -1.95
C VAL A 75 -12.59 -9.63 -1.34
N ASP A 76 -12.12 -10.65 -2.06
CA ASP A 76 -11.96 -11.99 -1.49
C ASP A 76 -10.83 -11.96 -0.44
N PRO A 77 -11.10 -12.33 0.83
CA PRO A 77 -10.08 -12.35 1.88
C PRO A 77 -8.87 -13.24 1.54
N ASP A 78 -9.10 -14.37 0.87
CA ASP A 78 -8.03 -15.30 0.49
C ASP A 78 -7.15 -14.69 -0.59
N GLU A 79 -7.76 -13.94 -1.51
CA GLU A 79 -7.05 -13.17 -2.51
C GLU A 79 -6.22 -12.05 -1.88
N ALA A 80 -6.81 -11.30 -0.96
CA ALA A 80 -6.14 -10.19 -0.26
C ALA A 80 -4.92 -10.66 0.53
N ALA A 81 -4.98 -11.86 1.12
CA ALA A 81 -3.87 -12.48 1.81
C ALA A 81 -2.67 -12.82 0.90
N ARG A 82 -2.91 -12.97 -0.42
CA ARG A 82 -1.87 -13.31 -1.41
C ARG A 82 -1.34 -12.10 -2.17
N TRP A 83 -1.77 -10.88 -1.82
CA TRP A 83 -1.32 -9.70 -2.54
C TRP A 83 0.18 -9.43 -2.35
N GLN A 84 0.86 -9.10 -3.45
CA GLN A 84 2.29 -8.85 -3.51
C GLN A 84 2.60 -7.46 -4.06
N LEU A 85 3.46 -6.72 -3.36
CA LEU A 85 4.04 -5.48 -3.87
C LEU A 85 5.30 -5.78 -4.70
N PRO A 86 5.61 -4.96 -5.72
CA PRO A 86 4.81 -3.81 -6.20
C PRO A 86 3.67 -4.22 -7.16
N TYR A 87 3.66 -5.47 -7.64
CA TYR A 87 2.86 -5.89 -8.80
C TYR A 87 1.36 -5.67 -8.67
N GLN A 88 0.80 -5.85 -7.46
CA GLN A 88 -0.64 -5.72 -7.21
C GLN A 88 -1.01 -4.40 -6.55
N ALA A 89 -0.10 -3.43 -6.42
CA ALA A 89 -0.36 -2.16 -5.75
C ALA A 89 -1.60 -1.44 -6.32
N LYS A 90 -1.73 -1.39 -7.65
CA LYS A 90 -2.92 -0.84 -8.30
C LYS A 90 -4.20 -1.55 -7.88
N ARG A 91 -4.17 -2.88 -7.79
CA ARG A 91 -5.32 -3.70 -7.41
C ARG A 91 -5.75 -3.36 -5.98
N ILE A 92 -4.80 -3.29 -5.05
CA ILE A 92 -5.06 -2.95 -3.64
C ILE A 92 -5.74 -1.57 -3.53
N VAL A 93 -5.18 -0.55 -4.18
CA VAL A 93 -5.74 0.82 -4.15
C VAL A 93 -7.12 0.88 -4.81
N VAL A 94 -7.31 0.20 -5.94
CA VAL A 94 -8.60 0.14 -6.64
C VAL A 94 -9.65 -0.58 -5.80
N SER A 95 -9.28 -1.60 -5.02
CA SER A 95 -10.20 -2.27 -4.11
C SER A 95 -10.72 -1.34 -3.01
N LEU A 96 -9.89 -0.42 -2.50
CA LEU A 96 -10.33 0.62 -1.56
C LEU A 96 -11.29 1.62 -2.21
N LEU A 97 -11.03 2.03 -3.45
CA LEU A 97 -11.96 2.89 -4.21
C LEU A 97 -13.29 2.18 -4.49
N ALA A 98 -13.26 0.88 -4.80
CA ALA A 98 -14.46 0.07 -4.99
C ALA A 98 -15.29 -0.06 -3.70
N ALA A 99 -14.63 -0.33 -2.56
CA ALA A 99 -15.29 -0.34 -1.25
C ALA A 99 -15.95 1.01 -0.96
N ALA A 100 -15.24 2.11 -1.20
CA ALA A 100 -15.77 3.47 -1.04
C ALA A 100 -16.93 3.79 -1.99
N ALA A 101 -16.91 3.30 -3.23
CA ALA A 101 -17.99 3.50 -4.19
C ALA A 101 -19.28 2.78 -3.78
N GLU A 102 -19.16 1.60 -3.17
CA GLU A 102 -20.28 0.73 -2.75
C GLU A 102 -20.68 0.89 -1.27
N ASP A 103 -20.07 1.82 -0.53
CA ASP A 103 -20.29 2.03 0.91
C ASP A 103 -19.95 0.84 1.83
N ARG A 104 -19.01 0.00 1.41
CA ARG A 104 -18.58 -1.19 2.15
C ARG A 104 -17.48 -0.86 3.14
N ILE A 105 -17.84 -0.22 4.25
CA ILE A 105 -16.89 0.11 5.32
C ILE A 105 -16.31 -1.15 5.98
N GLU A 106 -17.04 -2.25 5.95
CA GLU A 106 -16.62 -3.56 6.44
C GLU A 106 -15.43 -4.16 5.68
N ASP A 107 -15.11 -3.68 4.48
CA ASP A 107 -13.93 -4.10 3.72
C ASP A 107 -12.64 -3.45 4.26
N LEU A 108 -12.72 -2.39 5.08
CA LEU A 108 -11.54 -1.64 5.52
C LEU A 108 -10.49 -2.50 6.25
N PRO A 109 -10.86 -3.42 7.17
CA PRO A 109 -9.89 -4.31 7.82
C PRO A 109 -9.23 -5.33 6.88
N LEU A 110 -9.74 -5.50 5.65
CA LEU A 110 -9.09 -6.32 4.61
C LEU A 110 -8.13 -5.50 3.74
N LEU A 111 -8.22 -4.17 3.76
CA LEU A 111 -7.51 -3.29 2.84
C LEU A 111 -6.43 -2.47 3.54
N LEU A 112 -6.67 -2.11 4.80
CA LEU A 112 -5.83 -1.24 5.60
C LEU A 112 -5.16 -2.05 6.71
N ALA A 113 -3.90 -1.71 7.00
CA ALA A 113 -3.22 -2.26 8.17
C ALA A 113 -3.97 -1.88 9.48
N PRO A 114 -3.92 -2.69 10.54
CA PRO A 114 -4.62 -2.38 11.80
C PRO A 114 -4.22 -1.04 12.43
N ASP A 115 -3.00 -0.58 12.19
CA ASP A 115 -2.44 0.69 12.64
C ASP A 115 -2.40 1.75 11.53
N ALA A 116 -3.12 1.53 10.42
CA ALA A 116 -3.15 2.45 9.30
C ALA A 116 -3.58 3.86 9.74
N ARG A 117 -2.97 4.86 9.10
CA ARG A 117 -3.19 6.27 9.39
C ARG A 117 -3.69 7.01 8.16
N TRP A 118 -4.23 8.20 8.37
CA TRP A 118 -4.59 9.10 7.28
C TRP A 118 -4.37 10.56 7.68
N GLY A 119 -4.10 11.43 6.69
CA GLY A 119 -3.80 12.85 6.91
C GLY A 119 -3.63 13.60 5.59
N LEU A 120 -2.86 14.70 5.60
CA LEU A 120 -2.52 15.46 4.38
C LEU A 120 -1.70 14.61 3.40
N PRO A 121 -1.76 14.83 2.08
CA PRO A 121 -1.03 14.01 1.09
C PRO A 121 0.49 14.29 1.09
N ASP A 122 1.16 13.93 2.19
CA ASP A 122 2.57 14.11 2.46
C ASP A 122 3.22 12.79 2.89
N ARG A 123 4.42 12.49 2.38
CA ARG A 123 5.16 11.26 2.69
C ARG A 123 5.60 11.16 4.15
N ARG A 124 5.72 12.28 4.85
CA ARG A 124 6.06 12.41 6.28
C ARG A 124 4.85 12.16 7.18
N GLN A 125 3.65 12.01 6.60
CA GLN A 125 2.40 11.76 7.32
C GLN A 125 2.04 12.88 8.31
N ILE A 126 2.22 14.12 7.87
CA ILE A 126 1.86 15.33 8.63
C ILE A 126 0.37 15.30 8.97
N GLU A 127 0.04 15.70 10.20
CA GLU A 127 -1.32 15.69 10.76
C GLU A 127 -2.02 14.32 10.68
N SER A 128 -1.24 13.24 10.59
CA SER A 128 -1.83 11.92 10.47
C SER A 128 -2.51 11.48 11.76
N ARG A 129 -3.65 10.84 11.61
CA ARG A 129 -4.42 10.22 12.70
C ARG A 129 -4.77 8.78 12.36
N PRO A 130 -5.02 7.91 13.35
CA PRO A 130 -5.42 6.54 13.10
C PRO A 130 -6.69 6.47 12.23
N VAL A 131 -6.76 5.49 11.33
CA VAL A 131 -8.00 5.18 10.63
C VAL A 131 -9.01 4.58 11.61
N PHE A 132 -8.59 3.63 12.43
CA PHE A 132 -9.47 2.92 13.36
C PHE A 132 -9.51 3.58 14.76
N ALA A 133 -9.94 4.85 14.83
CA ALA A 133 -9.97 5.64 16.07
C ALA A 133 -11.23 5.42 16.95
N GLY A 134 -11.71 4.18 17.05
CA GLY A 134 -12.88 3.79 17.86
C GLY A 134 -14.24 3.88 17.16
N ASP A 135 -14.33 4.52 16.00
CA ASP A 135 -15.53 4.61 15.15
C ASP A 135 -15.55 3.55 14.03
N GLY A 136 -14.66 2.56 14.10
CA GLY A 136 -14.51 1.54 13.07
C GLY A 136 -13.98 2.05 11.72
N GLY A 137 -13.46 3.27 11.65
CA GLY A 137 -12.97 3.89 10.40
C GLY A 137 -14.00 4.74 9.68
N ALA A 138 -15.15 5.02 10.27
CA ALA A 138 -16.24 5.77 9.64
C ALA A 138 -15.80 7.19 9.21
N THR A 139 -15.11 7.91 10.09
CA THR A 139 -14.63 9.28 9.81
C THR A 139 -13.64 9.30 8.66
N PHE A 140 -12.70 8.35 8.63
CA PHE A 140 -11.78 8.18 7.51
C PHE A 140 -12.54 7.88 6.22
N PHE A 141 -13.47 6.93 6.27
CA PHE A 141 -14.18 6.45 5.10
C PHE A 141 -15.00 7.55 4.45
N ASP A 142 -15.65 8.39 5.25
CA ASP A 142 -16.41 9.55 4.77
C ASP A 142 -15.51 10.61 4.14
N ALA A 143 -14.37 10.91 4.77
CA ALA A 143 -13.39 11.83 4.20
C ALA A 143 -12.79 11.29 2.89
N PHE A 144 -12.50 9.99 2.84
CA PHE A 144 -11.99 9.32 1.65
C PHE A 144 -13.00 9.31 0.51
N ARG A 145 -14.27 8.95 0.78
CA ARG A 145 -15.37 9.04 -0.20
C ARG A 145 -15.53 10.46 -0.73
N SER A 146 -15.56 11.45 0.17
CA SER A 146 -15.67 12.85 -0.20
C SER A 146 -14.51 13.29 -1.10
N ALA A 147 -13.28 12.93 -0.74
CA ALA A 147 -12.10 13.27 -1.53
C ALA A 147 -12.08 12.58 -2.89
N ALA A 148 -12.33 11.28 -2.95
CA ALA A 148 -12.35 10.50 -4.18
C ALA A 148 -13.44 10.96 -5.15
N ALA A 149 -14.61 11.39 -4.66
CA ALA A 149 -15.68 11.92 -5.51
C ALA A 149 -15.28 13.20 -6.27
N ARG A 150 -14.29 13.95 -5.78
CA ARG A 150 -13.83 15.18 -6.45
C ARG A 150 -13.05 14.90 -7.73
N PHE A 151 -12.44 13.73 -7.82
CA PHE A 151 -11.63 13.31 -8.97
C PHE A 151 -12.56 12.94 -10.12
N ARG A 152 -12.23 13.45 -11.31
CA ARG A 152 -12.91 13.07 -12.53
C ARG A 152 -12.60 11.62 -12.90
N GLY A 153 -13.64 10.81 -13.02
CA GLY A 153 -13.56 9.45 -13.56
C GLY A 153 -13.36 9.45 -15.07
N ARG A 154 -13.05 8.28 -15.62
CA ARG A 154 -12.91 8.08 -17.06
C ARG A 154 -14.29 8.05 -17.73
N ASP A 155 -14.72 9.19 -18.23
CA ASP A 155 -15.88 9.27 -19.12
C ASP A 155 -15.49 8.86 -20.54
N ARG A 156 -15.98 7.70 -21.00
CA ARG A 156 -15.75 7.22 -22.38
C ARG A 156 -16.54 8.03 -23.41
N ALA A 157 -17.61 8.71 -23.01
CA ALA A 157 -18.46 9.50 -23.90
C ALA A 157 -17.89 10.90 -24.17
N GLN A 158 -17.00 11.41 -23.32
CA GLN A 158 -16.42 12.76 -23.47
C GLN A 158 -14.87 12.72 -23.56
N PRO A 159 -14.29 12.38 -24.73
CA PRO A 159 -12.85 12.13 -24.90
C PRO A 159 -11.92 13.36 -24.76
N GLY A 160 -12.41 14.53 -24.33
CA GLY A 160 -11.61 15.75 -24.14
C GLY A 160 -11.25 16.10 -22.68
N GLY A 161 -11.81 15.36 -21.72
CA GLY A 161 -11.58 15.61 -20.30
C GLY A 161 -10.28 15.05 -19.76
N ARG A 162 -9.54 15.83 -18.96
CA ARG A 162 -8.40 15.29 -18.20
C ARG A 162 -8.93 14.48 -17.01
N SER A 163 -9.05 13.17 -17.18
CA SER A 163 -9.40 12.27 -16.06
C SER A 163 -8.29 12.25 -15.01
N ALA A 164 -8.64 11.84 -13.79
CA ALA A 164 -7.66 11.55 -12.77
C ALA A 164 -6.61 10.55 -13.29
N THR A 165 -5.35 10.80 -12.97
CA THR A 165 -4.24 9.92 -13.38
C THR A 165 -3.76 9.12 -12.18
N PHE A 166 -3.80 7.80 -12.30
CA PHE A 166 -3.19 6.89 -11.33
C PHE A 166 -1.72 6.68 -11.66
N VAL A 167 -0.85 6.89 -10.67
CA VAL A 167 0.60 6.72 -10.81
C VAL A 167 1.12 5.88 -9.66
N CYS A 168 1.84 4.81 -9.98
CA CYS A 168 2.79 4.18 -9.08
C CYS A 168 4.16 4.31 -9.76
N PRO A 169 5.12 5.07 -9.21
CA PRO A 169 6.41 5.26 -9.84
C PRO A 169 7.07 3.90 -10.15
N PRO A 170 7.71 3.77 -11.33
CA PRO A 170 8.49 2.58 -11.63
C PRO A 170 9.63 2.49 -10.62
N MET A 171 9.86 1.29 -10.07
CA MET A 171 11.04 1.08 -9.24
C MET A 171 12.25 0.80 -10.12
N PRO A 172 13.42 1.40 -9.79
CA PRO A 172 14.66 0.93 -10.37
C PRO A 172 14.94 -0.51 -9.90
N PRO A 173 15.77 -1.28 -10.63
CA PRO A 173 16.25 -2.57 -10.16
C PRO A 173 16.98 -2.44 -8.82
N GLY A 174 16.72 -3.34 -7.86
CA GLY A 174 17.35 -3.34 -6.52
C GLY A 174 16.35 -3.06 -5.38
N PRO A 175 15.76 -1.86 -5.28
CA PRO A 175 14.75 -1.54 -4.26
C PRO A 175 13.49 -2.41 -4.28
N GLU A 176 13.25 -3.15 -5.36
CA GLU A 176 12.12 -4.07 -5.48
C GLU A 176 12.10 -5.14 -4.38
N ASP A 177 13.26 -5.70 -4.02
CA ASP A 177 13.35 -6.70 -2.95
C ASP A 177 13.10 -6.07 -1.57
N ALA A 178 13.49 -4.80 -1.38
CA ALA A 178 13.18 -4.06 -0.16
C ALA A 178 11.67 -3.82 -0.02
N VAL A 179 10.98 -3.47 -1.10
CA VAL A 179 9.51 -3.35 -1.11
C VAL A 179 8.82 -4.70 -0.89
N ARG A 180 9.30 -5.77 -1.54
CA ARG A 180 8.74 -7.12 -1.39
C ARG A 180 8.88 -7.68 0.02
N SER A 181 9.96 -7.34 0.71
CA SER A 181 10.20 -7.74 2.11
C SER A 181 9.50 -6.83 3.12
N GLY A 182 8.99 -5.68 2.70
CA GLY A 182 8.41 -4.66 3.57
C GLY A 182 9.43 -3.73 4.24
N ALA A 183 10.71 -3.83 3.86
CA ALA A 183 11.76 -2.93 4.35
C ALA A 183 11.59 -1.49 3.82
N GLU A 184 10.97 -1.32 2.65
CA GLU A 184 10.66 -0.02 2.07
C GLU A 184 9.17 0.08 1.68
N PRO A 185 8.52 1.24 1.83
CA PRO A 185 7.16 1.43 1.36
C PRO A 185 7.09 1.62 -0.15
N TYR A 186 6.01 1.15 -0.75
CA TYR A 186 5.66 1.46 -2.12
C TYR A 186 4.58 2.53 -2.17
N TRP A 187 4.82 3.61 -2.91
CA TRP A 187 3.91 4.75 -2.97
C TRP A 187 3.15 4.76 -4.29
N CYS A 188 1.84 4.90 -4.20
CA CYS A 188 0.97 5.15 -5.36
C CYS A 188 0.12 6.39 -5.08
N TYR A 189 -0.36 7.05 -6.13
CA TYR A 189 -1.20 8.22 -5.97
C TYR A 189 -2.15 8.45 -7.16
N PHE A 190 -3.27 9.11 -6.90
CA PHE A 190 -4.10 9.75 -7.93
C PHE A 190 -3.83 11.25 -7.93
N VAL A 191 -3.75 11.82 -9.14
CA VAL A 191 -3.66 13.26 -9.38
C VAL A 191 -4.90 13.72 -10.15
N SER A 192 -5.54 14.81 -9.71
CA SER A 192 -6.66 15.42 -10.43
C SER A 192 -6.23 15.96 -11.80
N GLY A 193 -7.18 16.19 -12.71
CA GLY A 193 -6.87 16.65 -14.08
C GLY A 193 -6.19 18.02 -14.11
N ASP A 194 -6.47 18.86 -13.12
CA ASP A 194 -5.89 20.17 -12.87
C ASP A 194 -4.74 20.18 -11.86
N ARG A 195 -4.39 19.03 -11.28
CA ARG A 195 -3.30 18.82 -10.31
C ARG A 195 -3.44 19.60 -9.00
N LEU A 196 -4.65 20.02 -8.64
CA LEU A 196 -4.92 20.67 -7.35
C LEU A 196 -5.28 19.68 -6.24
N ASP A 197 -5.65 18.45 -6.58
CA ASP A 197 -6.05 17.42 -5.62
C ASP A 197 -5.20 16.16 -5.77
N LEU A 198 -4.95 15.49 -4.64
CA LEU A 198 -4.10 14.32 -4.53
C LEU A 198 -4.71 13.30 -3.56
N LEU A 199 -4.74 12.04 -3.98
CA LEU A 199 -4.86 10.89 -3.08
C LEU A 199 -3.54 10.16 -3.08
N VAL A 200 -2.94 9.95 -1.92
CA VAL A 200 -1.64 9.30 -1.76
C VAL A 200 -1.82 8.03 -0.96
N PHE A 201 -1.20 6.94 -1.38
CA PHE A 201 -1.27 5.63 -0.73
C PHE A 201 0.14 5.15 -0.43
N ARG A 202 0.43 4.89 0.85
CA ARG A 202 1.60 4.14 1.26
C ARG A 202 1.19 2.68 1.39
N LEU A 203 1.84 1.82 0.63
CA LEU A 203 1.70 0.38 0.73
C LEU A 203 2.95 -0.22 1.38
N MET A 204 2.78 -1.16 2.29
CA MET A 204 3.87 -1.94 2.88
C MET A 204 3.51 -3.41 3.00
N VAL A 205 4.53 -4.26 3.06
CA VAL A 205 4.36 -5.66 3.47
C VAL A 205 4.53 -5.76 4.97
N GLU A 206 3.50 -6.21 5.67
CA GLU A 206 3.54 -6.46 7.11
C GLU A 206 3.01 -7.86 7.38
N ARG A 207 3.76 -8.62 8.18
CA ARG A 207 3.42 -10.02 8.52
C ARG A 207 3.17 -10.88 7.27
N GLY A 208 3.95 -10.65 6.22
CA GLY A 208 3.87 -11.39 4.96
C GLY A 208 2.72 -11.02 4.02
N ARG A 209 1.96 -9.95 4.34
CA ARG A 209 0.84 -9.48 3.52
C ARG A 209 1.02 -8.02 3.13
N ALA A 210 0.65 -7.66 1.91
CA ALA A 210 0.60 -6.29 1.45
C ALA A 210 -0.63 -5.54 2.00
N TRP A 211 -0.41 -4.36 2.58
CA TRP A 211 -1.42 -3.50 3.17
C TRP A 211 -1.28 -2.05 2.71
N ILE A 212 -2.36 -1.28 2.78
CA ILE A 212 -2.27 0.18 2.83
C ILE A 212 -2.04 0.60 4.28
N THR A 213 -0.91 1.25 4.56
CA THR A 213 -0.56 1.73 5.91
C THR A 213 -0.80 3.21 6.08
N TYR A 214 -0.92 3.96 4.98
CA TYR A 214 -1.24 5.37 5.02
C TYR A 214 -2.05 5.83 3.82
N VAL A 215 -3.06 6.67 4.07
CA VAL A 215 -3.82 7.38 3.04
C VAL A 215 -3.71 8.89 3.25
N GLY A 216 -3.09 9.57 2.31
CA GLY A 216 -3.02 11.03 2.26
C GLY A 216 -4.13 11.61 1.38
N LEU A 217 -4.87 12.59 1.87
CA LEU A 217 -5.92 13.29 1.13
C LEU A 217 -6.13 14.71 1.67
N PHE A 218 -6.66 15.61 0.86
CA PHE A 218 -7.13 16.90 1.36
C PHE A 218 -8.58 16.78 1.86
N PRO A 219 -8.89 17.18 3.12
CA PRO A 219 -10.28 17.21 3.60
C PRO A 219 -11.14 18.16 2.75
N THR A 220 -10.57 19.31 2.40
CA THR A 220 -11.16 20.30 1.51
C THR A 220 -10.22 20.52 0.33
N ARG A 221 -10.78 20.58 -0.88
CA ARG A 221 -10.00 20.79 -2.11
C ARG A 221 -9.20 22.09 -2.01
N PRO A 222 -7.88 22.07 -2.28
CA PRO A 222 -7.09 23.29 -2.41
C PRO A 222 -7.60 24.17 -3.55
N SER A 223 -7.64 25.49 -3.34
CA SER A 223 -7.99 26.48 -4.37
C SER A 223 -6.81 26.90 -5.26
N GLY A 224 -5.59 26.49 -4.90
CA GLY A 224 -4.37 26.81 -5.61
C GLY A 224 -3.26 25.78 -5.35
N PRO A 225 -2.07 25.98 -5.94
CA PRO A 225 -0.94 25.09 -5.74
C PRO A 225 -0.66 24.89 -4.25
N VAL A 226 -0.53 23.64 -3.83
CA VAL A 226 -0.30 23.30 -2.43
C VAL A 226 1.14 23.64 -2.08
N ALA A 227 1.33 24.69 -1.29
CA ALA A 227 2.61 24.96 -0.66
C ALA A 227 2.77 24.00 0.53
N VAL A 228 3.61 22.99 0.40
CA VAL A 228 4.03 22.17 1.54
C VAL A 228 4.97 23.03 2.38
N ALA A 229 4.58 23.34 3.62
CA ALA A 229 5.45 24.03 4.57
C ALA A 229 6.77 23.25 4.66
N ARG A 230 7.88 23.90 4.26
CA ARG A 230 9.21 23.30 4.10
C ARG A 230 9.98 23.19 5.41
N ASP A 231 9.32 23.39 6.55
CA ASP A 231 10.02 23.74 7.80
C ASP A 231 10.93 22.64 8.35
N ASP A 232 10.80 21.40 7.84
CA ASP A 232 11.80 20.36 8.04
C ASP A 232 12.39 19.88 6.71
N ALA A 233 13.71 19.68 6.64
CA ALA A 233 14.35 19.04 5.50
C ALA A 233 13.73 17.64 5.27
N PRO A 234 13.46 17.23 4.01
CA PRO A 234 12.95 15.89 3.75
C PRO A 234 13.93 14.85 4.32
N PRO A 235 13.43 13.78 4.98
CA PRO A 235 14.30 12.72 5.44
C PRO A 235 15.09 12.17 4.24
N PRO A 236 16.39 11.86 4.40
CA PRO A 236 17.21 11.39 3.31
C PRO A 236 16.60 10.11 2.71
N LEU A 237 16.52 10.04 1.37
CA LEU A 237 15.93 8.91 0.62
C LEU A 237 16.70 7.59 0.79
N ALA A 238 17.85 7.63 1.44
CA ALA A 238 18.61 6.46 1.82
C ALA A 238 19.14 6.68 3.24
N PRO A 239 19.23 5.64 4.08
CA PRO A 239 20.05 5.73 5.28
C PRO A 239 21.44 6.20 4.86
N PRO A 240 22.10 7.12 5.60
CA PRO A 240 23.46 7.47 5.31
C PRO A 240 24.24 6.16 5.28
N VAL A 241 24.86 5.87 4.14
CA VAL A 241 25.88 4.82 4.10
C VAL A 241 26.97 5.33 5.04
N ILE A 242 26.94 4.87 6.28
CA ILE A 242 28.07 5.01 7.20
C ILE A 242 29.15 4.17 6.54
N ARG A 243 29.92 4.79 5.65
CA ARG A 243 31.21 4.26 5.27
C ARG A 243 31.97 4.27 6.58
N GLY A 244 32.10 3.09 7.19
CA GLY A 244 33.10 2.90 8.23
C GLY A 244 34.44 3.46 7.74
N PRO A 245 35.36 3.84 8.65
CA PRO A 245 36.67 4.33 8.26
C PRO A 245 37.19 3.39 7.18
N ALA A 246 37.44 3.95 5.99
CA ALA A 246 38.01 3.19 4.91
C ALA A 246 39.39 2.77 5.42
N ASP A 247 39.50 1.56 5.95
CA ASP A 247 40.76 0.84 5.97
C ASP A 247 41.11 0.62 4.51
N ALA A 248 41.71 1.67 3.94
CA ALA A 248 42.32 1.69 2.65
C ALA A 248 43.54 0.78 2.75
N THR A 249 43.31 -0.53 2.79
CA THR A 249 44.29 -1.48 2.29
C THR A 249 44.19 -1.35 0.77
N PRO A 250 45.16 -0.69 0.10
CA PRO A 250 45.16 -0.62 -1.35
C PRO A 250 45.14 -2.05 -1.90
N PRO A 251 44.33 -2.33 -2.94
CA PRO A 251 44.34 -3.64 -3.57
C PRO A 251 45.78 -3.94 -4.04
N PRO A 252 46.26 -5.19 -3.91
CA PRO A 252 47.58 -5.57 -4.36
C PRO A 252 47.74 -5.16 -5.83
N ALA A 253 48.83 -4.44 -6.12
CA ALA A 253 49.12 -3.96 -7.45
C ALA A 253 49.07 -5.14 -8.43
N ARG A 254 48.24 -5.03 -9.47
CA ARG A 254 48.21 -6.05 -10.52
C ARG A 254 49.60 -6.10 -11.17
N PRO A 255 50.22 -7.29 -11.30
CA PRO A 255 51.49 -7.40 -12.03
C PRO A 255 51.28 -6.90 -13.45
N ARG A 256 52.12 -5.93 -13.85
CA ARG A 256 52.14 -5.42 -15.23
C ARG A 256 52.45 -6.59 -16.17
N PRO A 257 51.66 -6.80 -17.25
CA PRO A 257 52.02 -7.76 -18.27
C PRO A 257 53.35 -7.35 -18.89
N ALA A 258 54.28 -8.30 -18.99
CA ALA A 258 55.58 -8.10 -19.61
C ALA A 258 55.38 -7.74 -21.08
N THR A 259 55.91 -6.59 -21.48
CA THR A 259 55.99 -6.16 -22.88
C THR A 259 56.80 -7.20 -23.66
N ALA A 260 56.19 -7.85 -24.65
CA ALA A 260 56.90 -8.77 -25.52
C ALA A 260 57.90 -7.99 -26.40
N PRO A 261 59.12 -8.50 -26.61
CA PRO A 261 60.07 -7.91 -27.55
C PRO A 261 59.56 -8.07 -28.99
N SER A 262 59.49 -6.98 -29.74
CA SER A 262 59.25 -6.99 -31.17
C SER A 262 60.47 -7.57 -31.88
N GLY A 263 60.29 -8.71 -32.55
CA GLY A 263 61.20 -9.27 -33.55
C GLY A 263 60.50 -9.34 -34.89
#